data_AF-A0A453JJS6-F1
#
_entry.id   AF-A0A453JJS6-F1
#
_cell.length_a   1.000
_cell.length_b   1.000
_cell.length_c   1.000
_cell.angle_alpha   90.00
_cell.angle_beta   90.00
_cell.angle_gamma   90.00
#
_symmetry.space_group_name_H-M   'P 1'
#
loop_
_entity.id
_entity.type
_entity.pdbx_description
1 polymer ?
#
loop_
_entity_poly.entity_id
_entity_poly.type
_entity_poly.pdbx_seq_one_letter_code
_entity_poly.pdbx_strand_id
1 'polypeptide(L)' 'MGEELHDAVSKLNAYFGGDKAQGSLNQDDVASIGLGRKGRSYLLILLRLNQLAMETIDGSIFYNLRKNDS' A
#
# COMPACT_ATOMS: atom_id res chain seq x y z
N MET A 1 15.64 10.63 2.76
CA MET A 1 15.13 9.27 2.46
C MET A 1 13.91 8.91 3.30
N GLY A 2 13.73 9.45 4.52
CA GLY A 2 12.52 9.20 5.33
C GLY A 2 11.23 9.88 4.83
N GLU A 3 11.33 11.07 4.23
CA GLU A 3 10.14 11.83 3.79
C GLU A 3 9.39 11.17 2.64
N GLU A 4 10.09 10.59 1.66
CA GLU A 4 9.42 9.90 0.53
C GLU A 4 8.65 8.65 0.98
N LEU A 5 9.19 7.92 1.97
CA LEU A 5 8.49 6.77 2.56
C LEU A 5 7.26 7.24 3.34
N HIS A 6 7.38 8.33 4.09
CA HIS A 6 6.27 8.88 4.85
C HIS A 6 5.16 9.40 3.92
N ASP A 7 5.52 10.07 2.82
CA ASP A 7 4.58 10.52 1.80
C ASP A 7 3.88 9.33 1.12
N ALA A 8 4.62 8.27 0.79
CA ALA A 8 4.07 7.03 0.26
C ALA A 8 3.05 6.38 1.22
N VAL A 9 3.38 6.29 2.51
CA VAL A 9 2.47 5.77 3.54
C VAL A 9 1.24 6.64 3.70
N SER A 10 1.41 7.97 3.67
CA SER A 10 0.28 8.91 3.77
C SER A 10 -0.68 8.77 2.58
N LYS A 11 -0.15 8.63 1.36
CA LYS A 11 -0.93 8.34 0.15
C LYS A 11 -1.64 7.00 0.22
N LEU A 12 -0.98 5.96 0.72
CA LEU A 12 -1.61 4.66 0.95
C LEU A 12 -2.74 4.78 1.97
N ASN A 13 -2.49 5.39 3.13
CA ASN A 13 -3.51 5.61 4.15
C ASN A 13 -4.69 6.44 3.64
N ALA A 14 -4.45 7.44 2.78
CA ALA A 14 -5.50 8.20 2.13
C ALA A 14 -6.31 7.36 1.12
N TYR A 15 -5.64 6.45 0.39
CA TYR A 15 -6.30 5.51 -0.52
C TYR A 15 -7.19 4.52 0.24
N PHE A 16 -6.65 3.92 1.31
CA PHE A 16 -7.37 2.95 2.15
C PHE A 16 -8.39 3.57 3.10
N GLY A 17 -8.23 4.85 3.48
CA GLY A 17 -9.14 5.59 4.34
C GLY A 17 -10.20 6.40 3.59
N GLY A 18 -10.09 6.50 2.26
CA GLY A 18 -11.06 7.18 1.42
C GLY A 18 -12.33 6.37 1.19
N ASP A 19 -13.44 7.05 0.88
CA ASP A 19 -14.78 6.48 0.63
C ASP A 19 -14.81 5.44 -0.52
N LYS A 20 -13.78 5.44 -1.37
CA LYS A 20 -13.57 4.49 -2.48
C LYS A 20 -12.65 3.31 -2.16
N ALA A 21 -12.19 3.17 -0.91
CA ALA A 21 -11.28 2.10 -0.54
C ALA A 21 -11.93 0.73 -0.81
N GLN A 22 -11.47 0.02 -1.85
CA GLN A 22 -11.89 -1.35 -2.12
C GLN A 22 -11.32 -2.36 -1.09
N GLY A 23 -10.94 -1.89 0.10
CA GLY A 23 -10.28 -2.65 1.16
C GLY A 23 -8.85 -3.08 0.83
N SER A 24 -8.58 -3.34 -0.44
CA SER A 24 -7.38 -3.94 -0.99
C SER A 24 -6.86 -3.13 -2.17
N LEU A 25 -5.54 -3.14 -2.33
CA LEU A 25 -4.82 -2.34 -3.30
C LEU A 25 -4.15 -3.29 -4.29
N ASN A 26 -4.51 -3.22 -5.56
CA ASN A 26 -3.97 -4.09 -6.61
C ASN A 26 -2.80 -3.41 -7.35
N GLN A 27 -2.16 -4.10 -8.31
CA GLN A 27 -1.03 -3.52 -9.06
C GLN A 27 -1.40 -2.27 -9.87
N ASP A 28 -2.62 -2.18 -10.39
CA ASP A 28 -3.10 -1.02 -11.13
C ASP A 28 -3.30 0.19 -10.20
N ASP A 29 -3.79 -0.06 -8.97
CA ASP A 29 -3.88 0.96 -7.93
C ASP A 29 -2.50 1.46 -7.49
N VAL A 30 -1.52 0.56 -7.34
CA VAL A 30 -0.12 0.93 -7.05
C VAL A 30 0.41 1.90 -8.11
N ALA A 31 0.10 1.62 -9.38
CA ALA A 31 0.48 2.49 -10.49
C ALA A 31 -0.28 3.83 -10.44
N SER A 32 -1.57 3.81 -10.10
CA SER A 32 -2.42 5.01 -10.03
C SER A 32 -2.11 5.92 -8.83
N ILE A 33 -1.71 5.37 -7.68
CA ILE A 33 -1.37 6.14 -6.46
C ILE A 33 -0.12 6.99 -6.68
N GLY A 34 0.71 6.65 -7.67
CA GLY A 34 1.87 7.45 -8.01
C GLY A 34 2.90 7.46 -6.88
N LEU A 35 3.20 6.29 -6.31
CA LEU A 35 4.28 6.09 -5.32
C LEU A 35 5.70 6.32 -5.91
N GLY A 36 5.78 6.85 -7.14
CA GLY A 36 7.01 7.16 -7.85
C GLY A 36 7.75 5.94 -8.38
N ARG A 37 8.96 6.17 -8.92
CA ARG A 37 9.82 5.13 -9.52
C ARG A 37 10.23 4.01 -8.55
N LYS A 38 10.05 4.23 -7.24
CA LYS A 38 10.36 3.30 -6.14
C LYS A 38 9.12 2.77 -5.42
N GLY A 39 7.91 2.94 -5.97
CA GLY A 39 6.67 2.51 -5.33
C GLY A 39 6.68 1.05 -4.86
N ARG A 40 7.22 0.15 -5.70
CA ARG A 40 7.38 -1.28 -5.36
C ARG A 40 8.35 -1.50 -4.20
N SER A 41 9.42 -0.71 -4.09
CA SER A 41 10.36 -0.78 -2.99
C SER A 41 9.71 -0.33 -1.67
N TYR A 42 8.85 0.69 -1.70
CA TYR A 42 8.12 1.13 -0.51
C TYR A 42 7.11 0.09 -0.03
N LEU A 43 6.37 -0.57 -0.94
CA LEU A 43 5.49 -1.69 -0.59
C LEU A 43 6.27 -2.83 0.07
N LEU A 44 7.43 -3.20 -0.49
CA LEU A 44 8.32 -4.21 0.11
C LEU A 44 8.82 -3.82 1.51
N ILE A 45 9.13 -2.55 1.74
CA ILE A 45 9.51 -2.04 3.06
C ILE A 45 8.32 -2.15 4.02
N LEU A 46 7.11 -1.78 3.61
CA LEU A 46 5.93 -1.83 4.45
C LEU A 46 5.51 -3.27 4.81
N LEU A 47 5.69 -4.20 3.87
CA LEU A 47 5.56 -5.64 4.14
C LEU A 47 6.59 -6.12 5.18
N ARG A 48 7.85 -5.69 5.05
CA ARG A 48 8.91 -6.02 6.04
C ARG A 48 8.65 -5.39 7.41
N LEU A 49 8.09 -4.19 7.44
CA LEU A 49 7.65 -3.51 8.66
C LEU A 49 6.34 -4.06 9.22
N ASN A 50 5.75 -5.06 8.56
CA ASN A 50 4.51 -5.70 8.97
C ASN A 50 3.34 -4.70 9.10
N GLN A 51 3.37 -3.61 8.33
CA GLN A 51 2.28 -2.62 8.23
C GLN A 51 1.34 -2.93 7.06
N LEU A 52 1.81 -3.74 6.11
CA LEU A 52 1.01 -4.25 5.00
C LEU A 52 0.97 -5.77 5.04
N ALA A 53 -0.16 -6.32 4.57
CA ALA A 53 -0.34 -7.71 4.23
C ALA A 53 -0.42 -7.83 2.70
N MET A 54 0.20 -8.88 2.16
CA MET A 54 0.11 -9.23 0.75
C MET A 54 -0.72 -10.50 0.65
N GLU A 55 -1.79 -10.45 -0.14
CA GLU A 55 -2.65 -11.58 -0.43
C GLU A 55 -2.64 -11.82 -1.94
N THR A 56 -2.66 -13.09 -2.35
CA THR A 56 -2.76 -13.45 -3.76
C THR A 56 -4.11 -14.12 -3.97
N ILE A 57 -4.99 -13.48 -4.73
CA ILE A 57 -6.35 -13.94 -5.00
C ILE A 57 -6.45 -14.10 -6.51
N ASP A 58 -6.78 -15.32 -6.97
CA ASP A 58 -6.96 -15.62 -8.40
C ASP A 58 -5.77 -15.21 -9.29
N GLY A 59 -4.55 -15.41 -8.80
CA GLY A 59 -3.31 -15.01 -9.48
C GLY A 59 -3.02 -13.51 -9.46
N SER A 60 -3.91 -12.70 -8.90
CA SER A 60 -3.74 -11.27 -8.72
C SER A 60 -3.21 -10.94 -7.33
N ILE A 61 -2.25 -10.03 -7.26
CA ILE A 61 -1.65 -9.60 -6.00
C ILE A 61 -2.45 -8.41 -5.46
N PHE A 62 -2.91 -8.57 -4.23
CA PHE A 62 -3.60 -7.56 -3.45
C PHE A 62 -2.80 -7.21 -2.20
N TYR A 63 -2.83 -5.94 -1.86
CA TYR A 63 -2.13 -5.37 -0.74
C TYR A 63 -3.16 -4.79 0.23
N ASN A 64 -3.17 -5.25 1.47
CA ASN A 64 -4.09 -4.82 2.50
C ASN A 64 -3.32 -4.12 3.61
N LEU A 65 -3.83 -2.98 4.10
CA LEU A 65 -3.28 -2.38 5.31
C LEU A 65 -3.55 -3.29 6.49
N ARG A 66 -2.49 -3.60 7.24
CA ARG A 66 -2.66 -4.25 8.53
C ARG A 66 -3.12 -3.17 9.51
N LYS A 67 -4.45 -3.07 9.74
CA LYS A 67 -4.95 -2.29 10.87
C LYS A 67 -4.35 -2.91 12.13
N ASN A 68 -3.45 -2.18 12.79
CA ASN A 68 -3.21 -2.43 14.20
C ASN A 68 -4.47 -1.93 14.90
N ASP A 69 -5.35 -2.85 15.30
CA ASP A 69 -6.36 -2.57 16.31
C ASP A 69 -5.66 -1.93 17.52
N SER A 70 -5.94 -0.65 17.75
CA SER A 70 -5.66 0.07 19.00
C SER A 70 -6.98 0.48 19.61
#